data_AF-A0A9D5HNH0-F1
#
_entry.id   AF-A0A9D5HNH0-F1
#
_cell.length_a   1.000
_cell.length_b   1.000
_cell.length_c   1.000
_cell.angle_alpha   90.00
_cell.angle_beta   90.00
_cell.angle_gamma   90.00
#
_symmetry.space_group_name_H-M   'P 1'
#
loop_
_entity.id
_entity.type
_entity.pdbx_description
1 polymer ?
#
loop_
_entity_poly.entity_id
_entity_poly.type
_entity_poly.pdbx_seq_one_letter_code
_entity_poly.pdbx_strand_id
1 'polypeptide(L)'
;MIREAYNQMLKNARPNGINENGPPEHRISALTYLRLGDDLMKSSNLSLFKVFVKKMHADQDFCSNPEDYYKPIVPLERSESEFSIDYILEATEPKEPFPFDDETDMPVGGGFSYWIKALFTKFISMFKYFGTRWIMDEDSKMQG
;
A
#
# COMPACT_ATOMS: atom_id res chain seq x y z
N MET A 1 5.12 13.41 -12.24
CA MET A 1 4.00 13.84 -11.38
C MET A 1 3.43 12.72 -10.49
N ILE A 2 3.01 11.56 -11.03
CA ILE A 2 2.41 10.48 -10.22
C ILE A 2 3.44 9.79 -9.29
N ARG A 3 4.70 9.65 -9.73
CA ARG A 3 5.77 9.01 -8.95
C ARG A 3 6.12 9.83 -7.70
N GLU A 4 6.20 11.13 -7.85
CA GLU A 4 6.49 12.08 -6.78
C GLU A 4 5.37 12.07 -5.73
N ALA A 5 4.10 11.99 -6.18
CA ALA A 5 2.97 11.81 -5.28
C ALA A 5 3.07 10.51 -4.47
N TYR A 6 3.40 9.37 -5.11
CA TYR A 6 3.58 8.12 -4.39
C TYR A 6 4.76 8.15 -3.42
N ASN A 7 5.90 8.73 -3.82
CA ASN A 7 7.05 8.88 -2.94
C ASN A 7 6.72 9.75 -1.73
N GLN A 8 5.93 10.81 -1.91
CA GLN A 8 5.46 11.64 -0.79
C GLN A 8 4.52 10.87 0.13
N MET A 9 3.62 10.04 -0.42
CA MET A 9 2.75 9.18 0.38
C MET A 9 3.56 8.15 1.19
N LEU A 10 4.59 7.55 0.59
CA LEU A 10 5.48 6.61 1.27
C LEU A 10 6.27 7.28 2.39
N LYS A 11 6.79 8.49 2.14
CA LYS A 11 7.46 9.31 3.15
C LYS A 11 6.53 9.60 4.33
N ASN A 12 5.30 10.02 4.06
CA ASN A 12 4.32 10.27 5.13
C ASN A 12 3.91 8.98 5.85
N ALA A 13 3.91 7.84 5.16
CA ALA A 13 3.56 6.55 5.76
C ALA A 13 4.61 6.07 6.76
N ARG A 14 5.88 6.38 6.51
CA ARG A 14 7.04 6.11 7.38
C ARG A 14 8.02 7.30 7.31
N PRO A 15 7.85 8.32 8.16
CA PRO A 15 8.65 9.54 8.12
C PRO A 15 10.15 9.34 8.25
N ASN A 16 10.58 8.26 8.92
CA ASN A 16 11.97 7.91 9.17
C ASN A 16 12.34 6.53 8.59
N GLY A 17 11.63 6.13 7.53
CA GLY A 17 11.89 4.89 6.79
C GLY A 17 11.56 3.59 7.54
N ILE A 18 12.11 2.49 7.03
CA ILE A 18 12.03 1.16 7.64
C ILE A 18 13.01 1.00 8.80
N ASN A 19 12.63 0.19 9.79
CA ASN A 19 13.54 -0.27 10.83
C ASN A 19 13.86 -1.75 10.58
N GLU A 20 15.12 -2.09 10.30
CA GLU A 20 15.53 -3.47 10.02
C GLU A 20 15.48 -4.37 11.28
N ASN A 21 15.50 -3.77 12.46
CA ASN A 21 15.57 -4.48 13.74
C ASN A 21 14.20 -4.62 14.43
N GLY A 22 13.11 -4.13 13.83
CA GLY A 22 11.79 -4.14 14.46
C GLY A 22 10.77 -3.23 13.79
N PRO A 23 9.67 -2.89 14.49
CA PRO A 23 8.71 -1.94 13.95
C PRO A 23 9.34 -0.55 13.80
N PRO A 24 8.94 0.23 12.77
CA PRO A 24 9.35 1.63 12.66
C PRO A 24 8.78 2.44 13.83
N GLU A 25 9.54 3.43 14.30
CA GLU A 25 9.16 4.30 15.42
C GLU A 25 7.92 5.14 15.09
N HIS A 26 7.87 5.67 13.86
CA HIS A 26 6.74 6.45 13.36
C HIS A 26 6.20 5.82 12.07
N ARG A 27 4.92 5.45 12.10
CA ARG A 27 4.18 5.01 10.92
C ARG A 27 2.71 5.31 11.03
N ILE A 28 2.05 5.48 9.89
CA ILE A 28 0.58 5.47 9.83
C ILE A 28 0.06 4.03 9.98
N SER A 29 -1.16 3.89 10.50
CA SER A 29 -1.82 2.58 10.63
C SER A 29 -2.30 2.05 9.27
N ALA A 30 -2.83 2.92 8.42
CA ALA A 30 -3.37 2.57 7.11
C ALA A 30 -3.35 3.78 6.16
N LEU A 31 -3.42 3.48 4.85
CA LEU A 31 -3.60 4.46 3.79
C LEU A 31 -4.72 4.00 2.86
N THR A 32 -5.63 4.91 2.55
CA THR A 32 -6.71 4.67 1.58
C THR A 32 -6.47 5.51 0.33
N TYR A 33 -6.25 4.86 -0.81
CA TYR A 33 -6.03 5.54 -2.09
C TYR A 33 -7.35 5.97 -2.74
N LEU A 34 -7.42 7.23 -3.17
CA LEU A 34 -8.57 7.80 -3.90
C LEU A 34 -8.25 7.86 -5.40
N ARG A 35 -8.99 7.23 -6.31
CA ARG A 35 -10.05 6.21 -6.22
C ARG A 35 -9.76 5.18 -7.31
N LEU A 36 -10.34 3.98 -7.22
CA LEU A 36 -10.48 3.12 -8.39
C LEU A 36 -11.20 3.85 -9.54
N GLY A 37 -10.60 3.81 -10.73
CA GLY A 37 -11.17 4.39 -11.95
C GLY A 37 -10.35 3.98 -13.17
N ASP A 38 -10.88 4.24 -14.37
CA ASP A 38 -10.28 3.79 -15.64
C ASP A 38 -8.84 4.30 -15.81
N ASP A 39 -8.57 5.52 -15.35
CA ASP A 39 -7.22 6.09 -15.37
C ASP A 39 -6.22 5.30 -14.53
N LEU A 40 -6.63 4.80 -13.36
CA LEU A 40 -5.79 3.94 -12.54
C LEU A 40 -5.56 2.58 -13.23
N MET A 41 -6.58 2.07 -13.92
CA MET A 41 -6.55 0.76 -14.58
C MET A 41 -5.74 0.74 -15.89
N LYS A 42 -5.35 1.90 -16.43
CA LYS A 42 -4.40 1.99 -17.54
C LYS A 42 -3.10 1.24 -17.18
N SER A 43 -2.61 0.41 -18.10
CA SER A 43 -1.48 -0.52 -17.85
C SER A 43 -0.26 0.12 -17.17
N SER A 44 0.17 1.31 -17.61
CA SER A 44 1.31 2.03 -17.02
C SER A 44 1.03 2.50 -15.58
N ASN A 45 -0.17 2.99 -15.33
CA ASN A 45 -0.59 3.54 -14.04
C ASN A 45 -0.79 2.41 -13.02
N LEU A 46 -1.48 1.34 -13.44
CA LEU A 46 -1.67 0.15 -12.62
C LEU A 46 -0.34 -0.52 -12.29
N SER A 47 0.59 -0.60 -13.25
CA SER A 47 1.93 -1.14 -13.00
C SER A 47 2.68 -0.33 -11.96
N LEU A 48 2.64 1.01 -12.06
CA LEU A 48 3.28 1.90 -11.09
C LEU A 48 2.60 1.82 -9.71
N PHE A 49 1.27 1.76 -9.67
CA PHE A 49 0.48 1.58 -8.45
C PHE A 49 0.84 0.27 -7.73
N LYS A 50 1.05 -0.83 -8.46
CA LYS A 50 1.53 -2.09 -7.87
C LYS A 50 2.90 -1.95 -7.23
N VAL A 51 3.82 -1.19 -7.84
CA VAL A 51 5.11 -0.89 -7.21
C VAL A 51 4.90 -0.08 -5.93
N PHE A 52 4.04 0.93 -5.97
CA PHE A 52 3.70 1.72 -4.79
C PHE A 52 3.14 0.85 -3.66
N VAL A 53 2.18 -0.05 -3.94
CA VAL A 53 1.64 -1.00 -2.95
C VAL A 53 2.74 -1.91 -2.38
N LYS A 54 3.64 -2.43 -3.24
CA LYS A 54 4.76 -3.25 -2.78
C LYS A 54 5.71 -2.46 -1.86
N LYS A 55 5.97 -1.19 -2.15
CA LYS A 55 6.75 -0.30 -1.28
C LYS A 55 6.01 0.06 0.01
N MET A 56 4.68 0.22 -0.03
CA MET A 56 3.88 0.38 1.19
C MET A 56 4.01 -0.84 2.12
N HIS A 57 4.08 -2.04 1.56
CA HIS A 57 4.33 -3.30 2.27
C HIS A 57 5.82 -3.58 2.59
N ALA A 58 6.69 -2.57 2.51
CA ALA A 58 8.12 -2.73 2.76
C ALA A 58 8.79 -3.84 1.91
N ASP A 59 8.43 -3.90 0.62
CA ASP A 59 8.86 -4.93 -0.35
C ASP A 59 8.45 -6.37 -0.02
N GLN A 60 7.64 -6.57 1.03
CA GLN A 60 7.04 -7.86 1.33
C GLN A 60 5.90 -8.18 0.37
N ASP A 61 5.60 -9.46 0.23
CA ASP A 61 4.42 -9.90 -0.50
C ASP A 61 3.16 -9.62 0.32
N PHE A 62 2.00 -9.71 -0.33
CA PHE A 62 0.73 -9.49 0.35
C PHE A 62 0.56 -10.50 1.49
N CYS A 63 0.42 -9.99 2.72
CA CYS A 63 0.11 -10.79 3.89
C CYS A 63 -1.39 -10.69 4.19
N SER A 64 -2.11 -11.80 4.09
CA SER A 64 -3.56 -11.85 4.31
C SER A 64 -3.94 -11.84 5.79
N ASN A 65 -3.03 -12.21 6.68
CA ASN A 65 -3.25 -12.27 8.12
C ASN A 65 -2.68 -11.00 8.79
N PRO A 66 -3.54 -10.09 9.29
CA PRO A 66 -3.09 -8.85 9.90
C PRO A 66 -2.09 -9.06 11.04
N GLU A 67 -2.34 -10.06 11.89
CA GLU A 67 -1.56 -10.36 13.11
C GLU A 67 -0.06 -10.55 12.86
N ASP A 68 0.33 -10.90 11.64
CA ASP A 68 1.72 -11.15 11.26
C ASP A 68 2.53 -9.87 11.00
N TYR A 69 1.86 -8.73 10.77
CA TYR A 69 2.51 -7.44 10.49
C TYR A 69 2.02 -6.29 11.38
N TYR A 70 0.90 -6.47 12.07
CA TYR A 70 0.37 -5.55 13.07
C TYR A 70 -0.71 -6.27 13.89
N LYS A 71 -0.94 -5.89 15.15
CA LYS A 71 -2.05 -6.46 15.94
C LYS A 71 -3.17 -5.43 16.16
N PRO A 72 -3.88 -4.99 15.09
CA PRO A 72 -4.82 -3.88 15.23
C PRO A 72 -6.16 -4.28 15.86
N ILE A 73 -6.54 -5.56 15.83
CA ILE A 73 -7.92 -5.97 16.12
C ILE A 73 -7.98 -6.66 17.46
N VAL A 74 -8.40 -5.90 18.47
CA VAL A 74 -8.82 -6.41 19.77
C VAL A 74 -10.32 -6.16 19.95
N PRO A 75 -11.01 -6.90 20.85
CA PRO A 75 -12.39 -6.58 21.19
C PRO A 75 -12.53 -5.11 21.59
N LEU A 76 -13.54 -4.43 21.05
CA LEU A 76 -13.75 -3.01 21.33
C LEU A 76 -14.03 -2.82 22.83
N GLU A 77 -13.14 -2.09 23.50
CA GLU A 77 -13.27 -1.77 24.91
C GLU A 77 -14.26 -0.61 25.12
N ARG A 78 -14.84 -0.54 26.33
CA ARG A 78 -15.67 0.58 26.72
C ARG A 78 -14.80 1.84 26.77
N SER A 79 -15.34 2.98 26.31
CA SER A 79 -14.64 4.26 26.44
C SER A 79 -14.32 4.57 27.91
N GLU A 80 -13.14 5.14 28.12
CA GLU A 80 -12.79 5.77 29.39
C GLU A 80 -13.74 6.92 29.75
N SER A 81 -13.61 7.47 30.96
CA SER A 81 -14.37 8.64 31.37
C SER A 81 -14.14 9.84 30.44
N GLU A 82 -15.16 10.68 30.31
CA GLU A 82 -15.08 11.90 29.51
C GLU A 82 -13.97 12.84 30.00
N PHE A 83 -13.20 13.40 29.07
CA PHE A 83 -12.22 14.45 29.36
C PHE A 83 -12.93 15.81 29.53
N SER A 84 -12.41 16.67 30.41
CA SER A 84 -12.91 18.05 30.50
C SER A 84 -12.53 18.85 29.26
N ILE A 85 -13.31 19.89 28.94
CA ILE A 85 -12.99 20.81 27.84
C ILE A 85 -11.63 21.50 28.08
N ASP A 86 -11.34 21.92 29.30
CA ASP A 86 -10.06 22.57 29.65
C ASP A 86 -8.86 21.66 29.34
N TYR A 87 -8.98 20.35 29.64
CA TYR A 87 -7.95 19.36 29.31
C TYR A 87 -7.77 19.19 27.79
N ILE A 88 -8.86 19.19 27.02
CA ILE A 88 -8.78 19.14 25.55
C ILE A 88 -8.10 20.41 24.99
N LEU A 89 -8.38 21.57 25.59
CA LEU A 89 -7.77 22.84 25.18
C LEU A 89 -6.28 22.93 25.51
N GLU A 90 -5.79 22.25 26.54
CA GLU A 90 -4.34 22.13 26.82
C GLU A 90 -3.59 21.51 25.63
N ALA A 91 -4.22 20.59 24.87
CA ALA A 91 -3.61 19.99 23.68
C ALA A 91 -3.42 20.98 22.50
N THR A 92 -3.90 22.23 22.62
CA THR A 92 -3.65 23.29 21.63
C THR A 92 -2.29 23.98 21.80
N GLU A 93 -1.58 23.68 22.90
CA GLU A 93 -0.22 24.17 23.09
C GLU A 93 0.69 23.73 21.93
N PRO A 94 1.48 24.66 21.35
CA PRO A 94 2.36 24.33 20.24
C PRO A 94 3.45 23.34 20.69
N LYS A 95 3.64 22.27 19.93
CA LYS A 95 4.70 21.29 20.12
C LYS A 95 5.52 21.18 18.84
N GLU A 96 6.81 20.87 18.99
CA GLU A 96 7.65 20.58 17.84
C GLU A 96 7.15 19.31 17.13
N PRO A 97 7.10 19.31 15.78
CA PRO A 97 6.73 18.11 15.04
C PRO A 97 7.84 17.06 15.15
N PHE A 98 7.49 15.79 15.02
CA PHE A 98 8.48 14.74 14.81
C PHE A 98 9.30 15.04 13.54
N PRO A 99 10.62 14.73 13.55
CA PRO A 99 11.46 14.96 12.39
C PRO A 99 11.07 14.02 11.25
N PHE A 100 11.11 14.55 10.01
CA PHE A 100 10.92 13.78 8.79
C PHE A 100 12.23 13.71 8.03
N ASP A 101 12.52 12.57 7.44
CA ASP A 101 13.59 12.46 6.46
C ASP A 101 13.24 13.29 5.21
N ASP A 102 14.25 13.70 4.46
CA ASP A 102 14.05 14.52 3.25
C ASP A 102 13.25 13.76 2.18
N GLU A 103 13.58 12.47 2.01
CA GLU A 103 12.99 11.56 1.02
C GLU A 103 12.61 10.22 1.64
N THR A 104 11.73 9.46 0.97
CA THR A 104 11.46 8.08 1.37
C THR A 104 12.65 7.18 1.03
N ASP A 105 12.97 6.28 1.95
CA ASP A 105 13.88 5.15 1.77
C ASP A 105 13.40 4.12 0.73
N MET A 106 12.11 4.16 0.35
CA MET A 106 11.45 3.16 -0.50
C MET A 106 10.81 3.73 -1.78
N PRO A 107 11.54 4.46 -2.64
CA PRO A 107 10.94 5.16 -3.77
C PRO A 107 10.36 4.22 -4.85
N VAL A 108 9.28 4.68 -5.51
CA VAL A 108 8.57 3.94 -6.59
C VAL A 108 9.31 4.00 -7.94
N GLY A 109 10.59 4.35 -7.96
CA GLY A 109 11.39 4.22 -9.18
C GLY A 109 12.89 4.10 -8.94
N GLY A 110 13.53 3.37 -9.86
CA GLY A 110 14.84 2.75 -9.72
C GLY A 110 14.81 1.37 -10.42
N GLY A 111 15.95 0.67 -10.47
CA GLY A 111 16.14 -0.60 -11.20
C GLY A 111 15.08 -1.68 -10.92
N PHE A 112 14.45 -1.66 -9.74
CA PHE A 112 13.39 -2.58 -9.34
C PHE A 112 12.10 -2.49 -10.18
N SER A 113 11.77 -1.31 -10.73
CA SER A 113 10.61 -1.15 -11.62
C SER A 113 10.76 -1.91 -12.95
N TYR A 114 12.00 -2.08 -13.42
CA TYR A 114 12.31 -2.89 -14.60
C TYR A 114 12.13 -4.39 -14.31
N TRP A 115 12.51 -4.86 -13.12
CA TRP A 115 12.26 -6.25 -12.71
C TRP A 115 10.78 -6.59 -12.59
N ILE A 116 9.96 -5.69 -12.03
CA ILE A 116 8.51 -5.93 -11.92
C ILE A 116 7.84 -5.98 -13.31
N LYS A 117 8.23 -5.09 -14.25
CA LYS A 117 7.78 -5.19 -15.65
C LYS A 117 8.14 -6.54 -16.27
N ALA A 118 9.37 -7.02 -16.05
CA ALA A 118 9.82 -8.31 -16.57
C ALA A 118 9.03 -9.48 -15.98
N LEU A 119 8.76 -9.46 -14.67
CA LEU A 119 7.99 -10.51 -13.98
C LEU A 119 6.53 -10.55 -14.46
N PHE A 120 5.85 -9.41 -14.55
CA PHE A 120 4.46 -9.35 -15.03
C PHE A 120 4.34 -9.72 -16.51
N THR A 121 5.30 -9.34 -17.35
CA THR A 121 5.32 -9.76 -18.76
C THR A 121 5.41 -11.28 -18.86
N LYS A 122 6.24 -11.91 -18.03
CA LYS A 122 6.38 -13.37 -17.96
C LYS A 122 5.13 -14.07 -17.41
N PHE A 123 4.45 -13.45 -16.44
CA PHE A 123 3.20 -13.98 -15.89
C PHE A 123 2.06 -13.89 -16.90
N ILE A 124 1.87 -12.73 -17.55
CA ILE A 124 0.85 -12.54 -18.58
C ILE A 124 1.11 -13.46 -19.78
N SER A 125 2.37 -13.64 -20.21
CA SER A 125 2.68 -14.57 -21.31
C SER A 125 2.35 -16.01 -20.95
N MET A 126 2.61 -16.43 -19.70
CA MET A 126 2.23 -17.76 -19.20
C MET A 126 0.71 -17.96 -19.27
N PHE A 127 -0.08 -17.00 -18.79
CA PHE A 127 -1.54 -17.06 -18.91
C PHE A 127 -2.04 -17.06 -20.36
N LYS A 128 -1.34 -16.36 -21.27
CA LYS A 128 -1.66 -16.40 -22.71
C LYS A 128 -1.39 -17.76 -23.34
N TYR A 129 -0.41 -18.51 -22.84
CA TYR A 129 -0.09 -19.87 -23.28
C TYR A 129 -1.04 -20.94 -22.70
N PHE A 130 -1.57 -20.73 -21.49
CA PHE A 130 -2.50 -21.67 -20.84
C PHE A 130 -3.99 -21.33 -21.08
N GLY A 131 -4.32 -20.15 -21.61
CA GLY A 131 -5.67 -19.61 -21.69
C GLY A 131 -6.50 -19.96 -22.93
N THR A 132 -6.03 -20.81 -23.86
CA THR A 132 -6.80 -21.17 -25.07
C THR A 132 -7.79 -22.33 -24.87
N ARG A 133 -7.96 -22.86 -23.64
CA ARG A 133 -8.85 -24.01 -23.40
C ARG A 133 -10.17 -23.69 -22.67
N TRP A 134 -10.29 -22.55 -21.99
CA TRP A 134 -11.46 -22.28 -21.15
C TRP A 134 -12.58 -21.48 -21.85
N ILE A 135 -12.27 -20.73 -22.92
CA ILE A 135 -13.26 -19.87 -23.59
C ILE A 135 -14.13 -20.66 -24.60
N MET A 136 -13.75 -21.89 -24.99
CA MET A 136 -14.52 -22.68 -25.96
C MET A 136 -15.52 -23.66 -25.34
N ASP A 137 -15.41 -23.95 -24.03
CA ASP A 137 -16.29 -24.94 -23.37
C ASP A 137 -17.60 -24.32 -22.85
N GLU A 138 -17.67 -23.01 -22.58
CA GLU A 138 -18.90 -22.34 -22.11
C GLU A 138 -19.91 -22.08 -23.23
N ASP A 139 -19.46 -21.78 -24.46
CA ASP A 139 -20.37 -21.53 -25.59
C ASP A 139 -21.08 -22.80 -26.09
N SER A 140 -20.51 -23.99 -25.83
CA SER A 140 -21.12 -25.28 -26.18
C SER A 140 -22.27 -25.70 -25.26
N LYS A 141 -22.38 -25.09 -24.07
CA LYS A 141 -23.39 -25.42 -23.05
C LYS A 141 -24.62 -24.51 -23.09
N MET A 142 -24.62 -23.50 -23.96
CA MET A 142 -25.69 -22.50 -24.07
C MET A 142 -26.55 -22.65 -25.34
N GLN A 143 -26.35 -23.73 -26.12
CA GLN A 143 -27.16 -24.07 -27.30
C GLN A 143 -27.92 -25.40 -27.13
N GLY A 144 -28.47 -25.63 -25.94
CA GLY A 144 -29.44 -26.69 -25.67
C GLY A 144 -30.87 -26.18 -25.79
#